data_AF-A0A957VQI8-F1
#
_entry.id   AF-A0A957VQI8-F1
#
_cell.length_a   1.000
_cell.length_b   1.000
_cell.length_c   1.000
_cell.angle_alpha   90.00
_cell.angle_beta   90.00
_cell.angle_gamma   90.00
#
_symmetry.space_group_name_H-M   'P 1'
#
loop_
_entity.id
_entity.type
_entity.pdbx_description
1 polymer ?
#
loop_
_entity_poly.entity_id
_entity_poly.type
_entity_poly.pdbx_seq_one_letter_code
_entity_poly.pdbx_strand_id
1 'polypeptide(L)'
;DPLPVFSALVAFTYRFLHPWLFYLYQAFLLGLYLFALLGIVDKVFGLHRSRAAQLLFLTVMIWLHSSLLPPFNWPVFNTSLGWLLQAGVANQYLFNPVFQPATFGVLLIVSVYLFLADHPYWAAASAAIAALFHSTYLPAAAMLTVAYMALSWWETRRLAPPIVIGSLAFLLVAPVLIYNGVMLKPTSPEAFAQAQSIIVNERIPQHSLLDVWVDNTVYVKVGLVALALFLVRRSRLLVIMLIPFVFAVAATLLQAVLDSDAIAFLAPWRLSVFLVPLATG
;
A
#
# COMPACT_ATOMS: atom_id res chain seq x y z
N ASP A 1 13.12 -6.46 17.50
CA ASP A 1 12.59 -5.29 16.79
C ASP A 1 12.03 -5.79 15.44
N PRO A 2 10.71 -5.76 15.20
CA PRO A 2 10.12 -6.30 13.97
C PRO A 2 10.35 -5.43 12.72
N LEU A 3 10.91 -4.22 12.87
CA LEU A 3 11.04 -3.21 11.80
C LEU A 3 12.46 -2.60 11.78
N PRO A 4 13.50 -3.44 11.61
CA PRO A 4 14.88 -3.04 11.87
C PRO A 4 15.38 -1.88 11.01
N VAL A 5 14.90 -1.78 9.76
CA VAL A 5 15.32 -0.71 8.83
C VAL A 5 14.77 0.65 9.28
N PHE A 6 13.50 0.71 9.67
CA PHE A 6 12.91 1.95 10.18
C PHE A 6 13.54 2.36 11.51
N SER A 7 13.72 1.41 12.43
CA SER A 7 14.38 1.68 13.71
C SER A 7 15.82 2.13 13.54
N ALA A 8 16.56 1.56 12.58
CA ALA A 8 17.91 2.02 12.24
C ALA A 8 17.91 3.45 11.70
N LEU A 9 16.96 3.82 10.84
CA LEU A 9 16.80 5.20 10.36
C LEU A 9 16.54 6.16 11.54
N VAL A 10 15.59 5.82 12.41
CA VAL A 10 15.26 6.66 13.58
C VAL A 10 16.46 6.79 14.51
N ALA A 11 17.14 5.68 14.83
CA ALA A 11 18.31 5.69 15.71
C ALA A 11 19.47 6.51 15.11
N PHE A 12 19.72 6.38 13.80
CA PHE A 12 20.74 7.15 13.11
C PHE A 12 20.42 8.65 13.13
N THR A 13 19.20 9.04 12.77
CA THR A 13 18.77 10.44 12.77
C THR A 13 18.84 11.03 14.18
N TYR A 14 18.37 10.31 15.19
CA TYR A 14 18.40 10.78 16.57
C TYR A 14 19.82 10.94 17.12
N ARG A 15 20.73 10.03 16.76
CA ARG A 15 22.10 10.02 17.31
C ARG A 15 23.04 11.00 16.61
N PHE A 16 22.84 11.22 15.31
CA PHE A 16 23.83 11.92 14.48
C PHE A 16 23.29 13.15 13.76
N LEU A 17 21.98 13.36 13.70
CA LEU A 17 21.36 14.43 12.93
C LEU A 17 20.38 15.26 13.77
N HIS A 18 19.85 16.34 13.18
CA HIS A 18 18.88 17.21 13.86
C HIS A 18 17.46 16.58 13.82
N PRO A 19 16.68 16.59 14.93
CA PRO A 19 15.31 16.07 14.96
C PRO A 19 14.34 16.64 13.91
N TRP A 20 14.61 17.87 13.43
CA TRP A 20 13.85 18.49 12.32
C TRP A 20 13.82 17.63 11.05
N LEU A 21 14.79 16.73 10.87
CA LEU A 21 14.80 15.82 9.71
C LEU A 21 13.63 14.85 9.69
N PHE A 22 13.01 14.51 10.82
CA PHE A 22 11.80 13.68 10.80
C PHE A 22 10.65 14.37 10.07
N TYR A 23 10.50 15.69 10.25
CA TYR A 23 9.53 16.48 9.51
C TYR A 23 9.90 16.58 8.02
N LEU A 24 11.19 16.69 7.71
CA LEU A 24 11.66 16.69 6.33
C LEU A 24 11.39 15.34 5.64
N TYR A 25 11.62 14.21 6.32
CA TYR A 25 11.28 12.89 5.79
C TYR A 25 9.79 12.76 5.53
N GLN A 26 8.95 13.19 6.48
CA GLN A 26 7.50 13.18 6.32
C GLN A 26 7.06 14.06 5.13
N ALA A 27 7.57 15.28 5.03
CA ALA A 27 7.27 16.19 3.92
C ALA A 27 7.74 15.65 2.57
N PHE A 28 8.91 15.02 2.54
CA PHE A 28 9.45 14.35 1.35
C PHE A 28 8.55 13.19 0.90
N LEU A 29 8.11 12.32 1.82
CA LEU A 29 7.20 11.22 1.51
C LEU A 29 5.84 11.71 1.01
N LEU A 30 5.30 12.80 1.58
CA LEU A 30 4.10 13.46 1.07
C LEU A 30 4.30 14.00 -0.35
N GLY A 31 5.45 14.63 -0.61
CA GLY A 31 5.83 15.10 -1.94
C GLY A 31 5.92 13.96 -2.97
N LEU A 32 6.56 12.83 -2.59
CA LEU A 32 6.64 11.64 -3.44
C LEU A 32 5.26 11.05 -3.74
N TYR A 33 4.36 11.02 -2.76
CA TYR A 33 3.00 10.55 -2.94
C TYR A 33 2.24 11.38 -3.97
N LEU A 34 2.24 12.71 -3.82
CA LEU A 34 1.58 13.63 -4.75
C LEU A 34 2.20 13.55 -6.16
N PHE A 35 3.54 13.50 -6.23
CA PHE A 35 4.26 13.34 -7.48
C PHE A 35 3.88 12.05 -8.20
N ALA A 36 3.85 10.92 -7.49
CA ALA A 36 3.53 9.62 -8.08
C ALA A 36 2.08 9.58 -8.56
N LEU A 37 1.10 10.07 -7.77
CA LEU A 37 -0.30 10.11 -8.21
C LEU A 37 -0.49 10.99 -9.44
N LEU A 38 0.07 12.21 -9.43
CA LEU A 38 0.04 13.09 -10.61
C LEU A 38 0.66 12.42 -11.84
N GLY A 39 1.79 11.74 -11.66
CA GLY A 39 2.47 11.00 -12.72
C GLY A 39 1.64 9.83 -13.26
N ILE A 40 0.93 9.11 -12.39
CA ILE A 40 0.04 8.01 -12.78
C ILE A 40 -1.12 8.54 -13.61
N VAL A 41 -1.80 9.59 -13.13
CA VAL A 41 -2.91 10.24 -13.84
C VAL A 41 -2.45 10.78 -15.19
N ASP A 42 -1.27 11.40 -15.24
CA ASP A 42 -0.70 11.88 -16.49
C ASP A 42 -0.45 10.74 -17.49
N LYS A 43 0.10 9.61 -17.03
CA LYS A 43 0.37 8.45 -17.89
C LYS A 43 -0.90 7.75 -18.39
N VAL A 44 -1.97 7.76 -17.58
CA VAL A 44 -3.22 7.07 -17.93
C VAL A 44 -4.15 7.97 -18.76
N PHE A 45 -4.24 9.27 -18.43
CA PHE A 45 -5.22 10.19 -19.00
C PHE A 45 -4.63 11.34 -19.82
N GLY A 46 -3.30 11.51 -19.85
CA GLY A 46 -2.63 12.52 -20.68
C GLY A 46 -2.79 13.96 -20.16
N LEU A 47 -2.67 14.15 -18.85
CA LEU A 47 -2.91 15.43 -18.17
C LEU A 47 -1.96 16.56 -18.62
N HIS A 48 -0.74 16.23 -19.06
CA HIS A 48 0.28 17.15 -19.59
C HIS A 48 -0.19 17.98 -20.78
N ARG A 49 -1.28 17.57 -21.44
CA ARG A 49 -1.89 18.32 -22.54
C ARG A 49 -2.48 19.66 -22.09
N SER A 50 -2.72 19.87 -20.79
CA SER A 50 -3.27 21.12 -20.26
C SER A 50 -2.72 21.46 -18.87
N ARG A 51 -2.00 22.59 -18.76
CA ARG A 51 -1.56 23.13 -17.46
C ARG A 51 -2.74 23.43 -16.53
N ALA A 52 -3.86 23.90 -17.08
CA ALA A 52 -5.07 24.15 -16.30
C ALA A 52 -5.63 22.84 -15.72
N ALA A 53 -5.61 21.74 -16.49
CA ALA A 53 -6.03 20.43 -15.98
C ALA A 53 -5.08 19.90 -14.91
N GLN A 54 -3.76 20.07 -15.07
CA GLN A 54 -2.77 19.72 -14.04
C GLN A 54 -2.97 20.49 -12.74
N LEU A 55 -3.16 21.81 -12.82
CA LEU A 55 -3.41 22.65 -11.65
C LEU A 55 -4.75 22.31 -11.00
N LEU A 56 -5.81 22.15 -11.78
CA LEU A 56 -7.12 21.74 -11.26
C LEU A 56 -7.03 20.39 -10.55
N PHE A 57 -6.36 19.41 -11.15
CA PHE A 57 -6.14 18.10 -10.56
C PHE A 57 -5.37 18.21 -9.24
N LEU A 58 -4.25 18.93 -9.21
CA LEU A 58 -3.47 19.15 -7.99
C LEU A 58 -4.28 19.85 -6.90
N THR A 59 -5.07 20.86 -7.26
CA THR A 59 -5.95 21.55 -6.32
C THR A 59 -7.01 20.61 -5.75
N VAL A 60 -7.68 19.83 -6.60
CA VAL A 60 -8.68 18.85 -6.16
C VAL A 60 -8.04 17.75 -5.32
N MET A 61 -6.87 17.25 -5.69
CA MET A 61 -6.14 16.23 -4.94
C MET A 61 -5.73 16.71 -3.56
N ILE A 62 -5.10 17.89 -3.48
CA ILE A 62 -4.75 18.50 -2.19
C ILE A 62 -6.02 18.73 -1.38
N TRP A 63 -7.11 19.17 -2.02
CA TRP A 63 -8.37 19.41 -1.34
C TRP A 63 -8.98 18.13 -0.76
N LEU A 64 -9.03 17.04 -1.54
CA LEU A 64 -9.62 15.77 -1.15
C LEU A 64 -8.74 14.97 -0.17
N HIS A 65 -7.41 15.05 -0.29
CA HIS A 65 -6.46 14.22 0.47
C HIS A 65 -5.81 14.97 1.64
N SER A 66 -6.14 16.25 1.87
CA SER A 66 -5.63 17.02 3.01
C SER A 66 -6.59 16.99 4.19
N SER A 67 -6.07 16.58 5.35
CA SER A 67 -6.76 16.76 6.64
C SER A 67 -6.72 18.21 7.15
N LEU A 68 -5.95 19.10 6.50
CA LEU A 68 -5.75 20.49 6.92
C LEU A 68 -6.84 21.45 6.43
N LEU A 69 -7.81 20.98 5.62
CA LEU A 69 -8.92 21.80 5.14
C LEU A 69 -10.20 21.40 5.89
N PRO A 70 -10.53 22.07 7.01
CA PRO A 70 -11.55 21.61 7.94
C PRO A 70 -13.02 21.74 7.50
N PRO A 71 -13.46 22.57 6.52
CA PRO A 71 -14.88 22.89 6.43
C PRO A 71 -15.77 21.78 5.85
N PHE A 72 -15.22 20.62 5.47
CA PHE A 72 -16.00 19.48 4.97
C PHE A 72 -15.78 18.19 5.77
N ASN A 73 -15.53 18.31 7.08
CA ASN A 73 -15.78 17.25 8.06
C ASN A 73 -17.29 16.99 8.25
N TRP A 74 -18.11 17.07 7.19
CA TRP A 74 -19.45 16.52 7.27
C TRP A 74 -19.28 15.01 7.43
N PRO A 75 -19.67 14.41 8.56
CA PRO A 75 -19.47 13.00 8.76
C PRO A 75 -20.30 12.24 7.72
N VAL A 76 -19.62 11.66 6.73
CA VAL A 76 -20.21 10.66 5.85
C VAL A 76 -19.93 9.34 6.55
N PHE A 77 -20.97 8.68 7.08
CA PHE A 77 -20.81 7.48 7.90
C PHE A 77 -19.87 7.66 9.10
N ASN A 78 -19.95 8.79 9.82
CA ASN A 78 -19.10 9.11 10.98
C ASN A 78 -17.59 9.19 10.67
N THR A 79 -17.20 9.35 9.39
CA THR A 79 -15.82 9.58 9.00
C THR A 79 -15.67 10.85 8.14
N SER A 80 -14.46 11.41 8.08
CA SER A 80 -14.16 12.56 7.22
C SER A 80 -14.08 12.12 5.76
N LEU A 81 -14.42 13.02 4.84
CA LEU A 81 -14.31 12.74 3.40
C LEU A 81 -12.86 12.39 3.01
N GLY A 82 -11.87 13.07 3.59
CA GLY A 82 -10.47 12.75 3.36
C GLY A 82 -10.11 11.33 3.81
N TRP A 83 -10.60 10.88 4.97
CA TRP A 83 -10.38 9.49 5.40
C TRP A 83 -11.08 8.48 4.51
N LEU A 84 -12.29 8.80 4.02
CA LEU A 84 -13.03 7.95 3.10
C LEU A 84 -12.28 7.75 1.77
N LEU A 85 -11.58 8.78 1.29
CA LEU A 85 -10.91 8.78 -0.01
C LEU A 85 -9.43 8.40 0.05
N GLN A 86 -8.75 8.63 1.16
CA GLN A 86 -7.30 8.37 1.27
C GLN A 86 -6.96 7.13 2.11
N ALA A 87 -7.76 6.79 3.12
CA ALA A 87 -7.50 5.60 3.92
C ALA A 87 -8.04 4.35 3.21
N GLY A 88 -7.30 3.25 3.30
CA GLY A 88 -7.79 1.92 3.00
C GLY A 88 -8.96 1.50 3.91
N VAL A 89 -9.51 0.32 3.63
CA VAL A 89 -10.51 -0.29 4.52
C VAL A 89 -9.82 -0.84 5.78
N ALA A 90 -10.62 -1.18 6.80
CA ALA A 90 -10.12 -1.73 8.06
C ALA A 90 -9.06 -0.84 8.73
N ASN A 91 -9.27 0.48 8.77
CA ASN A 91 -8.36 1.45 9.39
C ASN A 91 -6.91 1.38 8.90
N GLN A 92 -6.71 0.97 7.65
CA GLN A 92 -5.38 0.93 7.02
C GLN A 92 -5.11 2.27 6.32
N TYR A 93 -3.93 2.85 6.49
CA TYR A 93 -3.60 4.14 5.87
C TYR A 93 -2.10 4.30 5.66
N LEU A 94 -1.71 5.11 4.67
CA LEU A 94 -0.32 5.48 4.42
C LEU A 94 0.12 6.62 5.34
N PHE A 95 -0.73 7.63 5.51
CA PHE A 95 -0.40 8.83 6.27
C PHE A 95 -1.24 8.95 7.53
N ASN A 96 -0.58 9.45 8.58
CA ASN A 96 -1.15 9.87 9.85
C ASN A 96 -0.35 11.10 10.33
N PRO A 97 -0.75 11.83 11.38
CA PRO A 97 0.02 12.94 11.93
C PRO A 97 1.41 12.58 12.47
N VAL A 98 1.79 11.30 12.49
CA VAL A 98 3.06 10.80 13.01
C VAL A 98 3.92 10.18 11.92
N PHE A 99 5.24 10.41 11.99
CA PHE A 99 6.22 9.73 11.14
C PHE A 99 6.40 8.30 11.65
N GLN A 100 5.94 7.32 10.87
CA GLN A 100 5.87 5.92 11.28
C GLN A 100 6.22 4.99 10.11
N PRO A 101 6.53 3.70 10.37
CA PRO A 101 6.88 2.73 9.33
C PRO A 101 5.88 2.68 8.16
N ALA A 102 4.58 2.78 8.46
CA ALA A 102 3.52 2.74 7.45
C ALA A 102 3.61 3.87 6.41
N THR A 103 4.21 5.02 6.74
CA THR A 103 4.40 6.13 5.80
C THR A 103 5.25 5.74 4.59
N PHE A 104 6.15 4.75 4.74
CA PHE A 104 6.93 4.23 3.61
C PHE A 104 6.12 3.41 2.61
N GLY A 105 4.84 3.12 2.89
CA GLY A 105 3.93 2.52 1.93
C GLY A 105 3.65 3.41 0.72
N VAL A 106 3.98 4.71 0.79
CA VAL A 106 4.04 5.60 -0.38
C VAL A 106 4.89 5.02 -1.50
N LEU A 107 5.95 4.27 -1.16
CA LEU A 107 6.80 3.62 -2.15
C LEU A 107 6.04 2.56 -2.98
N LEU A 108 4.92 2.03 -2.49
CA LEU A 108 4.02 1.19 -3.30
C LEU A 108 3.36 1.99 -4.43
N ILE A 109 3.00 3.25 -4.19
CA ILE A 109 2.41 4.13 -5.22
C ILE A 109 3.50 4.62 -6.18
N VAL A 110 4.68 4.98 -5.66
CA VAL A 110 5.86 5.29 -6.48
C VAL A 110 6.22 4.10 -7.37
N SER A 111 6.13 2.87 -6.85
CA SER A 111 6.33 1.65 -7.63
C SER A 111 5.37 1.57 -8.83
N VAL A 112 4.08 1.82 -8.61
CA VAL A 112 3.07 1.83 -9.70
C VAL A 112 3.42 2.89 -10.75
N TYR A 113 3.75 4.11 -10.30
CA TYR A 113 4.18 5.19 -11.20
C TYR A 113 5.39 4.78 -12.05
N LEU A 114 6.45 4.25 -11.41
CA LEU A 114 7.67 3.83 -12.09
C LEU A 114 7.39 2.74 -13.14
N PHE A 115 6.50 1.80 -12.85
CA PHE A 115 6.13 0.77 -13.80
C PHE A 115 5.41 1.36 -15.02
N LEU A 116 4.43 2.25 -14.79
CA LEU A 116 3.73 2.96 -15.87
C LEU A 116 4.64 3.90 -16.66
N ALA A 117 5.76 4.33 -16.08
CA ALA A 117 6.81 5.10 -16.72
C ALA A 117 7.89 4.22 -17.39
N ASP A 118 7.64 2.92 -17.60
CA ASP A 118 8.54 1.97 -18.26
C ASP A 118 9.87 1.73 -17.54
N HIS A 119 9.86 1.86 -16.20
CA HIS A 119 10.98 1.53 -15.33
C HIS A 119 10.65 0.31 -14.43
N PRO A 120 10.42 -0.89 -14.99
CA PRO A 120 9.88 -2.04 -14.25
C PRO A 120 10.80 -2.55 -13.14
N TYR A 121 12.13 -2.47 -13.32
CA TYR A 121 13.09 -2.89 -12.29
C TYR A 121 13.09 -1.94 -11.09
N TRP A 122 13.02 -0.63 -11.35
CA TRP A 122 12.89 0.38 -10.29
C TRP A 122 11.53 0.30 -9.60
N ALA A 123 10.47 -0.04 -10.33
CA ALA A 123 9.16 -0.32 -9.74
C ALA A 123 9.23 -1.49 -8.74
N ALA A 124 9.83 -2.61 -9.14
CA ALA A 124 10.03 -3.77 -8.27
C ALA A 124 10.89 -3.42 -7.04
N ALA A 125 11.98 -2.68 -7.23
CA ALA A 125 12.83 -2.23 -6.13
C ALA A 125 12.09 -1.30 -5.16
N SER A 126 11.30 -0.35 -5.68
CA SER A 126 10.51 0.57 -4.86
C SER A 126 9.48 -0.16 -3.99
N ALA A 127 8.77 -1.13 -4.56
CA ALA A 127 7.84 -1.98 -3.81
C ALA A 127 8.55 -2.83 -2.74
N ALA A 128 9.70 -3.42 -3.07
CA ALA A 128 10.51 -4.18 -2.13
C ALA A 128 11.02 -3.31 -0.96
N ILE A 129 11.48 -2.08 -1.24
CA ILE A 129 11.94 -1.14 -0.21
C ILE A 129 10.79 -0.77 0.73
N ALA A 130 9.56 -0.62 0.24
CA ALA A 130 8.39 -0.41 1.11
C ALA A 130 8.27 -1.53 2.16
N ALA A 131 8.45 -2.78 1.74
CA ALA A 131 8.40 -3.96 2.60
C ALA A 131 9.60 -4.06 3.57
N LEU A 132 10.75 -3.47 3.23
CA LEU A 132 11.89 -3.36 4.15
C LEU A 132 11.61 -2.42 5.32
N PHE A 133 10.93 -1.30 5.08
CA PHE A 133 10.54 -0.36 6.13
C PHE A 133 9.35 -0.85 6.94
N HIS A 134 8.41 -1.57 6.31
CA HIS A 134 7.30 -2.18 7.01
C HIS A 134 6.96 -3.56 6.43
N SER A 135 7.31 -4.61 7.17
CA SER A 135 7.15 -6.01 6.75
C SER A 135 5.72 -6.40 6.36
N THR A 136 4.73 -5.69 6.86
CA THR A 136 3.33 -5.91 6.47
C THR A 136 3.02 -5.50 5.04
N TYR A 137 3.91 -4.78 4.36
CA TYR A 137 3.81 -4.50 2.93
C TYR A 137 4.38 -5.62 2.05
N LEU A 138 4.87 -6.73 2.63
CA LEU A 138 5.30 -7.91 1.85
C LEU A 138 4.20 -8.43 0.91
N PRO A 139 2.92 -8.62 1.34
CA PRO A 139 1.85 -9.01 0.42
C PRO A 139 1.62 -7.99 -0.69
N ALA A 140 1.67 -6.68 -0.38
CA ALA A 140 1.52 -5.62 -1.36
C ALA A 140 2.64 -5.62 -2.41
N ALA A 141 3.88 -5.72 -1.96
CA ALA A 141 5.04 -5.79 -2.82
C ALA A 141 5.01 -7.05 -3.70
N ALA A 142 4.59 -8.20 -3.14
CA ALA A 142 4.42 -9.43 -3.90
C ALA A 142 3.34 -9.30 -4.98
N MET A 143 2.16 -8.79 -4.65
CA MET A 143 1.05 -8.65 -5.63
C MET A 143 1.39 -7.65 -6.74
N LEU A 144 2.03 -6.53 -6.42
CA LEU A 144 2.54 -5.59 -7.44
C LEU A 144 3.61 -6.24 -8.32
N THR A 145 4.55 -6.97 -7.73
CA THR A 145 5.58 -7.70 -8.49
C THR A 145 4.96 -8.73 -9.43
N VAL A 146 3.97 -9.50 -8.98
CA VAL A 146 3.22 -10.44 -9.81
C VAL A 146 2.52 -9.72 -10.97
N ALA A 147 1.90 -8.56 -10.72
CA ALA A 147 1.28 -7.75 -11.77
C ALA A 147 2.29 -7.26 -12.81
N TYR A 148 3.46 -6.79 -12.36
CA TYR A 148 4.53 -6.33 -13.24
C TYR A 148 5.12 -7.47 -14.07
N MET A 149 5.29 -8.65 -13.47
CA MET A 149 5.73 -9.85 -14.17
C MET A 149 4.71 -10.26 -15.23
N ALA A 150 3.42 -10.31 -14.88
CA ALA A 150 2.34 -10.67 -15.80
C ALA A 150 2.27 -9.71 -17.00
N LEU A 151 2.30 -8.40 -16.74
CA LEU A 151 2.30 -7.37 -17.79
C LEU A 151 3.55 -7.44 -18.67
N SER A 152 4.74 -7.54 -18.06
CA SER A 152 6.00 -7.63 -18.82
C SER A 152 6.03 -8.86 -19.72
N TRP A 153 5.49 -10.00 -19.25
CA TRP A 153 5.36 -11.19 -20.07
C TRP A 153 4.34 -11.00 -21.20
N TRP A 154 3.15 -10.44 -20.92
CA TRP A 154 2.13 -10.22 -21.93
C TRP A 154 2.58 -9.29 -23.06
N GLU A 155 3.30 -8.22 -22.70
CA GLU A 155 3.80 -7.19 -23.62
C GLU A 155 4.96 -7.69 -24.47
N THR A 156 5.91 -8.41 -23.87
CA THR A 156 7.16 -8.80 -24.57
C THR A 156 7.14 -10.23 -25.11
N ARG A 157 6.27 -11.09 -24.57
CA ARG A 157 6.25 -12.55 -24.78
C ARG A 157 7.59 -13.25 -24.46
N ARG A 158 8.44 -12.62 -23.65
CA ARG A 158 9.73 -13.15 -23.20
C ARG A 158 9.69 -13.44 -21.71
N LEU A 159 10.31 -14.54 -21.30
CA LEU A 159 10.38 -14.93 -19.89
C LEU A 159 11.49 -14.19 -19.11
N ALA A 160 12.50 -13.65 -19.79
CA ALA A 160 13.60 -12.97 -19.11
C ALA A 160 13.15 -11.75 -18.28
N PRO A 161 12.37 -10.78 -18.82
CA PRO A 161 11.93 -9.63 -18.02
C PRO A 161 11.17 -9.98 -16.73
N PRO A 162 10.11 -10.82 -16.74
CA PRO A 162 9.42 -11.18 -15.50
C PRO A 162 10.32 -11.95 -14.51
N ILE A 163 11.22 -12.83 -14.99
CA ILE A 163 12.16 -13.53 -14.11
C ILE A 163 13.09 -12.53 -13.42
N VAL A 164 13.62 -11.53 -14.13
CA VAL A 164 14.50 -10.51 -13.55
C VAL A 164 13.73 -9.64 -12.55
N ILE A 165 12.51 -9.21 -12.89
CA ILE A 165 11.64 -8.44 -11.99
C ILE A 165 11.39 -9.20 -10.68
N GLY A 166 10.96 -10.47 -10.78
CA GLY A 166 10.68 -11.31 -9.62
C GLY A 166 11.92 -11.60 -8.79
N SER A 167 13.05 -11.92 -9.45
CA SER A 167 14.32 -12.20 -8.76
C SER A 167 14.85 -10.97 -8.04
N LEU A 168 14.79 -9.79 -8.67
CA LEU A 168 15.19 -8.53 -8.05
C LEU A 168 14.34 -8.22 -6.82
N ALA A 169 13.01 -8.30 -6.95
CA ALA A 169 12.10 -8.06 -5.84
C ALA A 169 12.39 -9.03 -4.68
N PHE A 170 12.53 -10.33 -4.97
CA PHE A 170 12.81 -11.37 -3.99
C PHE A 170 14.14 -11.14 -3.28
N LEU A 171 15.22 -10.87 -4.02
CA LEU A 171 16.55 -10.61 -3.45
C LEU A 171 16.54 -9.38 -2.54
N LEU A 172 15.78 -8.34 -2.89
CA LEU A 172 15.68 -7.12 -2.09
C LEU A 172 14.87 -7.33 -0.81
N VAL A 173 13.81 -8.15 -0.81
CA VAL A 173 13.03 -8.46 0.41
C VAL A 173 13.62 -9.62 1.22
N ALA A 174 14.53 -10.42 0.66
CA ALA A 174 15.13 -11.56 1.34
C ALA A 174 15.72 -11.21 2.71
N PRO A 175 16.43 -10.08 2.92
CA PRO A 175 16.96 -9.73 4.24
C PRO A 175 15.88 -9.60 5.31
N VAL A 176 14.72 -8.98 5.01
CA VAL A 176 13.64 -8.83 6.00
C VAL A 176 12.91 -10.16 6.24
N LEU A 177 12.76 -11.00 5.20
CA LEU A 177 12.22 -12.34 5.34
C LEU A 177 13.10 -13.23 6.23
N ILE A 178 14.41 -13.22 5.99
CA ILE A 178 15.39 -13.97 6.79
C ILE A 178 15.41 -13.44 8.22
N TYR A 179 15.51 -12.11 8.40
CA TYR A 179 15.53 -11.50 9.73
C TYR A 179 14.28 -11.87 10.53
N ASN A 180 13.09 -11.71 9.96
CA ASN A 180 11.84 -12.06 10.64
C ASN A 180 11.74 -13.57 10.89
N GLY A 181 12.12 -14.41 9.92
CA GLY A 181 12.10 -15.86 10.07
C GLY A 181 13.07 -16.41 11.12
N VAL A 182 14.16 -15.71 11.39
CA VAL A 182 15.15 -16.07 12.43
C VAL A 182 14.79 -15.46 13.78
N MET A 183 14.52 -14.14 13.82
CA MET A 183 14.35 -13.38 15.06
C MET A 183 12.94 -13.51 15.65
N LEU A 184 11.93 -13.76 14.82
CA LEU A 184 10.54 -13.95 15.25
C LEU A 184 10.12 -15.42 15.12
N LYS A 185 11.09 -16.35 15.04
CA LYS A 185 10.82 -17.78 14.98
C LYS A 185 10.06 -18.23 16.23
N PRO A 186 8.96 -18.98 16.09
CA PRO A 186 8.26 -19.49 17.26
C PRO A 186 9.08 -20.53 18.02
N THR A 187 8.93 -20.53 19.35
CA THR A 187 9.55 -21.52 20.24
C THR A 187 8.85 -22.88 20.18
N SER A 188 7.53 -22.89 19.97
CA SER A 188 6.73 -24.09 19.70
C SER A 188 5.53 -23.76 18.80
N PRO A 189 4.91 -24.76 18.14
CA PRO A 189 3.69 -24.56 17.35
C PRO A 189 2.53 -23.97 18.18
N GLU A 190 2.41 -24.37 19.44
CA GLU A 190 1.35 -23.90 20.36
C GLU A 190 1.57 -22.43 20.71
N ALA A 191 2.80 -22.04 21.04
CA ALA A 191 3.17 -20.66 21.29
C ALA A 191 2.93 -19.78 20.05
N PHE A 192 3.16 -20.31 18.85
CA PHE A 192 2.88 -19.61 17.60
C PHE A 192 1.38 -19.38 17.37
N ALA A 193 0.57 -20.42 17.59
CA ALA A 193 -0.88 -20.34 17.47
C ALA A 193 -1.45 -19.34 18.49
N GLN A 194 -0.99 -19.40 19.74
CA GLN A 194 -1.39 -18.46 20.79
C GLN A 194 -1.00 -17.02 20.46
N ALA A 195 0.23 -16.80 19.97
CA ALA A 195 0.69 -15.47 19.58
C ALA A 195 -0.16 -14.89 18.43
N GLN A 196 -0.47 -15.69 17.40
CA GLN A 196 -1.36 -15.26 16.32
C GLN A 196 -2.76 -14.94 16.83
N SER A 197 -3.32 -15.79 17.69
CA SER A 197 -4.64 -15.58 18.27
C SER A 197 -4.72 -14.29 19.09
N ILE A 198 -3.72 -14.00 19.94
CA ILE A 198 -3.63 -12.72 20.67
C ILE A 198 -3.54 -11.54 19.69
N ILE A 199 -2.72 -11.66 18.64
CA ILE A 199 -2.58 -10.57 17.68
C ILE A 199 -3.90 -10.30 16.97
N VAL A 200 -4.53 -11.32 16.41
CA VAL A 200 -5.76 -11.23 15.60
C VAL A 200 -6.95 -10.80 16.45
N ASN A 201 -7.16 -11.44 17.61
CA ASN A 201 -8.38 -11.30 18.38
C ASN A 201 -8.31 -10.17 19.43
N GLU A 202 -7.11 -9.82 19.92
CA GLU A 202 -6.97 -8.80 20.97
C GLU A 202 -6.26 -7.53 20.52
N ARG A 203 -5.16 -7.64 19.74
CA ARG A 203 -4.31 -6.47 19.42
C ARG A 203 -4.78 -5.70 18.19
N ILE A 204 -5.16 -6.41 17.14
CA ILE A 204 -5.57 -5.82 15.86
C ILE A 204 -6.88 -6.41 15.30
N PRO A 205 -7.93 -6.61 16.11
CA PRO A 205 -9.21 -7.12 15.60
C PRO A 205 -9.80 -6.20 14.52
N GLN A 206 -9.62 -4.89 14.64
CA GLN A 206 -10.04 -3.89 13.65
C GLN A 206 -9.32 -3.96 12.29
N HIS A 207 -8.27 -4.78 12.17
CA HIS A 207 -7.55 -5.03 10.93
C HIS A 207 -7.74 -6.47 10.41
N SER A 208 -8.21 -7.36 11.29
CA SER A 208 -8.15 -8.81 11.08
C SER A 208 -9.54 -9.42 11.00
N LEU A 209 -10.45 -9.08 11.91
CA LEU A 209 -11.76 -9.73 12.05
C LEU A 209 -12.85 -9.01 11.26
N LEU A 210 -13.50 -9.73 10.33
CA LEU A 210 -14.51 -9.16 9.42
C LEU A 210 -15.63 -8.42 10.18
N ASP A 211 -16.17 -9.04 11.23
CA ASP A 211 -17.28 -8.49 12.01
C ASP A 211 -16.90 -7.21 12.77
N VAL A 212 -15.61 -6.90 12.91
CA VAL A 212 -15.12 -5.72 13.60
C VAL A 212 -14.90 -4.55 12.64
N TRP A 213 -14.45 -4.82 11.42
CA TRP A 213 -14.04 -3.77 10.48
C TRP A 213 -14.98 -3.56 9.30
N VAL A 214 -15.88 -4.50 9.01
CA VAL A 214 -16.86 -4.33 7.93
C VAL A 214 -17.94 -3.35 8.35
N ASP A 215 -17.94 -2.18 7.71
CA ASP A 215 -18.92 -1.11 7.92
C ASP A 215 -19.37 -0.49 6.58
N ASN A 216 -20.22 0.55 6.65
CA ASN A 216 -20.71 1.25 5.46
C ASN A 216 -19.59 1.89 4.62
N THR A 217 -18.48 2.30 5.23
CA THR A 217 -17.34 2.90 4.52
C THR A 217 -16.62 1.88 3.65
N VAL A 218 -16.62 0.60 4.05
CA VAL A 218 -16.04 -0.50 3.27
C VAL A 218 -16.73 -0.62 1.91
N TYR A 219 -18.06 -0.65 1.88
CA TYR A 219 -18.81 -0.78 0.62
C TYR A 219 -18.55 0.39 -0.32
N VAL A 220 -18.42 1.61 0.21
CA VAL A 220 -18.07 2.80 -0.58
C VAL A 220 -16.66 2.67 -1.15
N LYS A 221 -15.66 2.35 -0.33
CA LYS A 221 -14.26 2.21 -0.76
C LYS A 221 -14.09 1.10 -1.79
N VAL A 222 -14.72 -0.05 -1.58
CA VAL A 222 -14.72 -1.16 -2.54
C VAL A 222 -15.43 -0.76 -3.84
N GLY A 223 -16.55 -0.05 -3.75
CA GLY A 223 -17.26 0.50 -4.90
C GLY A 223 -16.41 1.49 -5.71
N LEU A 224 -15.65 2.37 -5.04
CA LEU A 224 -14.71 3.30 -5.67
C LEU A 224 -13.60 2.55 -6.41
N VAL A 225 -13.00 1.53 -5.78
CA VAL A 225 -11.97 0.70 -6.43
C VAL A 225 -12.55 -0.06 -7.63
N ALA A 226 -13.75 -0.62 -7.52
CA ALA A 226 -14.44 -1.30 -8.63
C ALA A 226 -14.74 -0.34 -9.79
N LEU A 227 -15.20 0.88 -9.49
CA LEU A 227 -15.42 1.92 -10.49
C LEU A 227 -14.10 2.32 -11.17
N ALA A 228 -13.03 2.52 -10.40
CA ALA A 228 -11.71 2.84 -10.95
C ALA A 228 -11.20 1.73 -11.89
N LEU A 229 -11.31 0.46 -11.49
CA LEU A 229 -11.00 -0.70 -12.35
C LEU A 229 -11.76 -0.64 -13.69
N PHE A 230 -13.05 -0.31 -13.65
CA PHE A 230 -13.83 -0.11 -14.86
C PHE A 230 -13.31 1.05 -15.70
N LEU A 231 -13.01 2.21 -15.10
CA LEU A 231 -12.52 3.39 -15.81
C LEU A 231 -11.16 3.15 -16.48
N VAL A 232 -10.24 2.45 -15.80
CA VAL A 232 -8.88 2.18 -16.29
C VAL A 232 -8.77 0.90 -17.12
N ARG A 233 -9.91 0.27 -17.48
CA ARG A 233 -9.97 -1.05 -18.15
C ARG A 233 -9.19 -1.22 -19.46
N ARG A 234 -8.72 -0.12 -20.04
CA ARG A 234 -7.93 -0.11 -21.29
C ARG A 234 -6.46 0.26 -21.07
N SER A 235 -5.98 0.31 -19.83
CA SER A 235 -4.60 0.65 -19.49
C SER A 235 -3.91 -0.46 -18.69
N ARG A 236 -2.58 -0.36 -18.59
CA ARG A 236 -1.76 -1.25 -17.74
C ARG A 236 -2.19 -1.20 -16.27
N LEU A 237 -2.73 -0.06 -15.83
CA LEU A 237 -3.18 0.15 -14.45
C LEU A 237 -4.31 -0.81 -14.06
N LEU A 238 -5.12 -1.30 -15.01
CA LEU A 238 -6.12 -2.32 -14.75
C LEU A 238 -5.50 -3.54 -14.07
N VAL A 239 -4.47 -4.14 -14.68
CA VAL A 239 -3.87 -5.38 -14.16
C VAL A 239 -3.15 -5.12 -12.83
N ILE A 240 -2.52 -3.95 -12.70
CA ILE A 240 -1.83 -3.51 -11.48
C ILE A 240 -2.79 -3.39 -10.30
N MET A 241 -4.01 -2.90 -10.52
CA MET A 241 -5.03 -2.80 -9.47
C MET A 241 -5.83 -4.11 -9.28
N LEU A 242 -6.11 -4.82 -10.38
CA LEU A 242 -6.98 -5.99 -10.37
C LEU A 242 -6.37 -7.15 -9.59
N ILE A 243 -5.07 -7.43 -9.76
CA ILE A 243 -4.42 -8.56 -9.08
C ILE A 243 -4.47 -8.40 -7.56
N PRO A 244 -4.01 -7.27 -6.96
CA PRO A 244 -4.15 -7.04 -5.53
C PRO A 244 -5.62 -7.02 -5.07
N PHE A 245 -6.54 -6.46 -5.85
CA PHE A 245 -7.96 -6.41 -5.49
C PHE A 245 -8.58 -7.81 -5.42
N VAL A 246 -8.34 -8.65 -6.44
CA VAL A 246 -8.80 -10.05 -6.47
C VAL A 246 -8.18 -10.84 -5.33
N PHE A 247 -6.88 -10.66 -5.05
CA PHE A 247 -6.24 -11.30 -3.91
C PHE A 247 -6.91 -10.91 -2.59
N ALA A 248 -7.16 -9.61 -2.36
CA ALA A 248 -7.79 -9.14 -1.13
C ALA A 248 -9.18 -9.77 -0.92
N VAL A 249 -10.01 -9.76 -1.97
CA VAL A 249 -11.34 -10.37 -1.93
C VAL A 249 -11.26 -11.87 -1.71
N ALA A 250 -10.42 -12.59 -2.47
CA ALA A 250 -10.29 -14.04 -2.37
C ALA A 250 -9.77 -14.47 -0.99
N ALA A 251 -8.75 -13.79 -0.46
CA ALA A 251 -8.21 -14.08 0.87
C ALA A 251 -9.22 -13.76 1.98
N THR A 252 -10.05 -12.72 1.84
CA THR A 252 -11.16 -12.46 2.77
C THR A 252 -12.25 -13.52 2.72
N LEU A 253 -12.64 -13.98 1.53
CA LEU A 253 -13.60 -15.08 1.41
C LEU A 253 -13.04 -16.37 2.02
N LEU A 254 -11.75 -16.64 1.78
CA LEU A 254 -11.08 -17.80 2.36
C LEU A 254 -11.00 -17.71 3.89
N GLN A 255 -10.71 -16.52 4.43
CA GLN A 255 -10.74 -16.27 5.87
C GLN A 255 -12.13 -16.55 6.46
N ALA A 256 -13.20 -16.07 5.81
CA ALA A 256 -14.57 -16.26 6.28
C ALA A 256 -15.00 -17.73 6.32
N VAL A 257 -14.44 -18.58 5.45
CA VAL A 257 -14.75 -20.01 5.38
C VAL A 257 -13.88 -20.84 6.33
N LEU A 258 -12.59 -20.49 6.47
CA LEU A 258 -11.63 -21.31 7.21
C LEU A 258 -11.46 -20.93 8.68
N ASP A 259 -11.98 -19.78 9.11
CA ASP A 259 -11.83 -19.25 10.47
C ASP A 259 -10.38 -19.30 10.98
N SER A 260 -9.45 -18.91 10.10
CA SER A 260 -8.01 -19.07 10.33
C SER A 260 -7.35 -17.77 10.76
N ASP A 261 -6.82 -17.75 11.98
CA ASP A 261 -6.00 -16.64 12.49
C ASP A 261 -4.80 -16.33 11.58
N ALA A 262 -4.25 -17.33 10.89
CA ALA A 262 -3.13 -17.12 9.97
C ALA A 262 -3.53 -16.26 8.76
N ILE A 263 -4.72 -16.48 8.21
CA ILE A 263 -5.25 -15.68 7.09
C ILE A 263 -5.70 -14.31 7.60
N ALA A 264 -6.36 -14.27 8.76
CA ALA A 264 -6.77 -13.02 9.40
C ALA A 264 -5.57 -12.11 9.68
N PHE A 265 -4.45 -12.69 10.13
CA PHE A 265 -3.20 -11.97 10.41
C PHE A 265 -2.55 -11.36 9.17
N LEU A 266 -2.77 -11.92 7.97
CA LEU A 266 -2.32 -11.29 6.72
C LEU A 266 -2.98 -9.93 6.51
N ALA A 267 -4.16 -9.70 7.12
CA ALA A 267 -5.00 -8.54 6.91
C ALA A 267 -5.12 -8.21 5.41
N PRO A 268 -5.79 -9.05 4.60
CA PRO A 268 -5.71 -9.00 3.14
C PRO A 268 -5.99 -7.63 2.53
N TRP A 269 -6.91 -6.90 3.16
CA TRP A 269 -7.28 -5.55 2.77
C TRP A 269 -6.27 -4.46 3.11
N ARG A 270 -5.12 -4.79 3.71
CA ARG A 270 -3.97 -3.87 3.77
C ARG A 270 -3.51 -3.46 2.37
N LEU A 271 -3.82 -4.24 1.33
CA LEU A 271 -3.65 -3.83 -0.07
C LEU A 271 -4.44 -2.57 -0.43
N SER A 272 -5.53 -2.27 0.28
CA SER A 272 -6.32 -1.06 0.05
C SER A 272 -5.59 0.24 0.38
N VAL A 273 -4.49 0.20 1.14
CA VAL A 273 -3.67 1.41 1.43
C VAL A 273 -3.12 2.09 0.19
N PHE A 274 -2.99 1.37 -0.93
CA PHE A 274 -2.65 1.97 -2.21
C PHE A 274 -3.80 1.86 -3.22
N LEU A 275 -4.65 0.83 -3.17
CA LEU A 275 -5.78 0.72 -4.11
C LEU A 275 -6.78 1.87 -3.96
N VAL A 276 -7.11 2.28 -2.73
CA VAL A 276 -8.06 3.37 -2.50
C VAL A 276 -7.46 4.69 -2.97
N PRO A 277 -6.23 5.09 -2.57
CA PRO A 277 -5.58 6.27 -3.14
C PRO A 277 -5.45 6.28 -4.67
N LEU A 278 -5.22 5.14 -5.32
CA LEU A 278 -5.19 5.05 -6.78
C LEU A 278 -6.58 5.15 -7.42
N ALA A 279 -7.63 4.79 -6.69
CA ALA A 279 -9.00 4.87 -7.18
C ALA A 279 -9.57 6.30 -7.08
N THR A 280 -9.08 7.09 -6.13
CA THR A 280 -9.57 8.45 -5.84
C THR A 280 -8.66 9.55 -6.37
N GLY A 281 -7.41 9.23 -6.69
CA GLY A 281 -6.47 10.12 -7.37
C GLY A 281 -6.38 9.82 -8.85
#